data_AF-A0A1S6H728-F1
#
_entry.id   AF-A0A1S6H728-F1
#
_cell.length_a   1.000
_cell.length_b   1.000
_cell.length_c   1.000
_cell.angle_alpha   90.00
_cell.angle_beta   90.00
_cell.angle_gamma   90.00
#
_symmetry.space_group_name_H-M   'P 1'
#
loop_
_entity.id
_entity.type
_entity.pdbx_description
1 polymer ?
#
loop_
_entity_poly.entity_id
_entity_poly.type
_entity_poly.pdbx_seq_one_letter_code
_entity_poly.pdbx_strand_id
1 'polypeptide(L)'
;MKKFGGLILSFIISLTFVSAYGVGFGSFGFGNLFSSFNISMYLTALLFAAIFAVIYFILGKSPLGENTGVRWIVSLCASAFAIWGIISSGFSFEEFLFKLGITNDLLPIILWMVVIIIAIILTIKVGFRNFLSIVFGLLGTALIALSLFEVIYEQAAGLVIGIIFLILALIIRKRRSKNKLPFQEKFYKKMLKKGEPTQYAKRVDYSPQAIEKEKIVYQKRQRSIYDLKQKYVAYGNRFNQVSRSNPNEARRILQAMDVIVNMARKQGVKEKDFLSNRYVMNYKSVKEIRRNSGY
;
A
#
# COMPACT_ATOMS: atom_id res chain seq x y z
N MET A 1 8.32 -7.52 2.61
CA MET A 1 9.26 -7.84 1.51
C MET A 1 9.09 -9.26 0.95
N LYS A 2 8.55 -10.24 1.70
CA LYS A 2 8.35 -11.61 1.19
C LYS A 2 7.33 -11.78 0.03
N LYS A 3 6.44 -10.81 -0.21
CA LYS A 3 5.34 -10.94 -1.19
C LYS A 3 5.72 -10.70 -2.66
N PHE A 4 6.90 -10.13 -2.94
CA PHE A 4 7.24 -9.68 -4.30
C PHE A 4 8.21 -10.62 -5.05
N GLY A 5 9.06 -11.36 -4.32
CA GLY A 5 9.91 -12.38 -4.95
C GLY A 5 9.11 -13.52 -5.58
N GLY A 6 7.93 -13.84 -5.02
CA GLY A 6 7.04 -14.86 -5.55
C GLY A 6 6.51 -14.54 -6.96
N LEU A 7 6.22 -13.26 -7.25
CA LEU A 7 5.74 -12.79 -8.56
C LEU A 7 6.77 -12.94 -9.67
N ILE A 8 8.04 -12.71 -9.35
CA ILE A 8 9.14 -12.80 -10.32
C ILE A 8 9.45 -14.28 -10.60
N LEU A 9 9.54 -15.08 -9.54
CA LEU A 9 9.75 -16.52 -9.66
C LEU A 9 8.61 -17.19 -10.43
N SER A 10 7.36 -16.81 -10.18
CA SER A 10 6.21 -17.34 -10.92
C SER A 10 6.20 -16.93 -12.38
N PHE A 11 6.63 -15.71 -12.70
CA PHE A 11 6.69 -15.25 -14.08
C PHE A 11 7.75 -16.03 -14.87
N ILE A 12 8.92 -16.26 -14.28
CA ILE A 12 9.99 -17.08 -14.85
C ILE A 12 9.53 -18.53 -15.02
N ILE A 13 8.85 -19.11 -14.03
CA ILE A 13 8.28 -20.47 -14.13
C ILE A 13 7.16 -20.52 -15.17
N SER A 14 6.33 -19.49 -15.32
CA SER A 14 5.27 -19.49 -16.34
C SER A 14 5.83 -19.42 -17.76
N LEU A 15 6.98 -18.77 -17.97
CA LEU A 15 7.63 -18.69 -19.28
C LEU A 15 8.11 -20.07 -19.78
N THR A 16 8.50 -20.97 -18.89
CA THR A 16 8.89 -22.33 -19.29
C THR A 16 7.69 -23.14 -19.78
N PHE A 17 6.50 -22.97 -19.17
CA PHE A 17 5.28 -23.66 -19.62
C PHE A 17 4.76 -23.14 -20.96
N VAL A 18 4.88 -21.83 -21.23
CA VAL A 18 4.40 -21.23 -22.50
C VAL A 18 5.24 -21.69 -23.70
N SER A 19 6.54 -21.95 -23.50
CA SER A 19 7.39 -22.50 -24.58
C SER A 19 7.05 -23.92 -25.02
N ALA A 20 6.43 -24.72 -24.14
CA ALA A 20 6.07 -26.10 -24.43
C ALA A 20 4.97 -26.21 -25.50
N TYR A 21 4.33 -25.08 -25.84
CA TYR A 21 3.29 -24.97 -26.85
C TYR A 21 3.81 -25.02 -28.30
N GLY A 22 5.09 -24.71 -28.54
CA GLY A 22 5.58 -24.44 -29.90
C GLY A 22 6.27 -25.61 -30.61
N VAL A 23 7.21 -26.27 -29.93
CA VAL A 23 8.10 -27.28 -30.55
C VAL A 23 8.61 -28.16 -29.40
N GLY A 24 8.53 -29.48 -29.52
CA GLY A 24 8.82 -30.43 -28.42
C GLY A 24 10.11 -30.14 -27.63
N PHE A 25 10.20 -30.69 -26.41
CA PHE A 25 11.20 -30.44 -25.34
C PHE A 25 12.71 -30.51 -25.69
N GLY A 26 13.11 -30.61 -26.96
CA GLY A 26 14.47 -30.89 -27.42
C GLY A 26 15.50 -29.76 -27.26
N SER A 27 15.12 -28.48 -27.23
CA SER A 27 16.05 -27.40 -26.83
C SER A 27 15.30 -26.12 -26.46
N PHE A 28 15.02 -25.94 -25.16
CA PHE A 28 14.51 -24.65 -24.67
C PHE A 28 15.64 -23.61 -24.73
N GLY A 29 15.60 -22.74 -25.74
CA GLY A 29 16.46 -21.56 -25.84
C GLY A 29 15.62 -20.30 -25.73
N PHE A 30 15.98 -19.38 -24.83
CA PHE A 30 15.27 -18.09 -24.71
C PHE A 30 15.27 -17.29 -26.03
N GLY A 31 16.29 -17.45 -26.87
CA GLY A 31 16.32 -16.83 -28.21
C GLY A 31 15.17 -17.28 -29.13
N ASN A 32 14.76 -18.55 -29.05
CA ASN A 32 13.66 -19.10 -29.87
C ASN A 32 12.27 -18.78 -29.30
N LEU A 33 12.19 -18.45 -28.00
CA LEU A 33 10.97 -17.99 -27.34
C LEU A 33 10.51 -16.64 -27.92
N PHE A 34 11.45 -15.74 -28.21
CA PHE A 34 11.11 -14.40 -28.69
C PHE A 34 10.85 -14.30 -30.20
N SER A 35 11.49 -15.15 -31.00
CA SER A 35 11.34 -15.17 -32.45
C SER A 35 10.03 -15.81 -32.93
N SER A 36 9.37 -16.59 -32.08
CA SER A 36 8.15 -17.34 -32.38
C SER A 36 6.88 -16.78 -31.73
N PHE A 37 6.94 -15.56 -31.18
CA PHE A 37 5.77 -14.93 -30.56
C PHE A 37 4.66 -14.64 -31.57
N ASN A 38 3.75 -15.60 -31.68
CA ASN A 38 2.47 -15.43 -32.37
C ASN A 38 1.49 -14.70 -31.45
N ILE A 39 0.60 -13.90 -32.02
CA ILE A 39 -0.56 -13.26 -31.37
C ILE A 39 -1.32 -14.26 -30.47
N SER A 40 -1.53 -15.48 -30.96
CA SER A 40 -2.17 -16.57 -30.22
C SER A 40 -1.49 -16.86 -28.87
N MET A 41 -0.15 -16.77 -28.80
CA MET A 41 0.63 -17.00 -27.58
C MET A 41 0.41 -15.87 -26.56
N TYR A 42 0.36 -14.61 -27.02
CA TYR A 42 0.05 -13.46 -26.15
C TYR A 42 -1.34 -13.55 -25.55
N LEU A 43 -2.33 -13.92 -26.37
CA LEU A 43 -3.69 -14.13 -25.93
C LEU A 43 -3.80 -15.24 -24.89
N THR A 44 -3.10 -16.36 -25.12
CA THR A 44 -3.05 -17.48 -24.17
C THR A 44 -2.35 -17.10 -22.87
N ALA A 45 -1.25 -16.35 -22.93
CA ALA A 45 -0.56 -15.83 -21.75
C ALA A 45 -1.42 -14.83 -20.95
N LEU A 46 -2.18 -13.98 -21.63
CA LEU A 46 -3.11 -13.06 -21.00
C LEU A 46 -4.27 -13.81 -20.33
N LEU A 47 -4.81 -14.83 -20.99
CA LEU A 47 -5.83 -15.71 -20.43
C LEU A 47 -5.31 -16.45 -19.19
N PHE A 48 -4.07 -16.97 -19.24
CA PHE A 48 -3.40 -17.56 -18.09
C PHE A 48 -3.33 -16.58 -16.92
N ALA A 49 -2.86 -15.35 -17.17
CA ALA A 49 -2.74 -14.32 -16.14
C ALA A 49 -4.10 -13.92 -15.55
N ALA A 50 -5.14 -13.85 -16.38
CA ALA A 50 -6.50 -13.56 -15.95
C ALA A 50 -7.07 -14.68 -15.05
N ILE A 51 -6.98 -15.94 -15.48
CA ILE A 51 -7.40 -17.11 -14.70
C ILE A 51 -6.63 -17.17 -13.38
N PHE A 52 -5.30 -17.01 -13.44
CA PHE A 52 -4.43 -16.96 -12.27
C PHE A 52 -4.89 -15.89 -11.27
N ALA A 53 -5.14 -14.67 -11.75
CA ALA A 53 -5.57 -13.56 -10.90
C ALA A 53 -6.93 -13.87 -10.23
N VAL A 54 -7.90 -14.38 -10.98
CA VAL A 54 -9.22 -14.76 -10.47
C VAL A 54 -9.09 -15.82 -9.38
N ILE A 55 -8.37 -16.91 -9.65
CA ILE A 55 -8.15 -18.00 -8.68
C ILE A 55 -7.42 -17.47 -7.43
N TYR A 56 -6.39 -16.66 -7.61
CA TYR A 56 -5.63 -16.05 -6.50
C TYR A 56 -6.51 -15.17 -5.61
N PHE A 57 -7.43 -14.39 -6.19
CA PHE A 57 -8.37 -13.57 -5.42
C PHE A 57 -9.43 -14.41 -4.70
N ILE A 58 -9.95 -15.46 -5.34
CA ILE A 58 -10.91 -16.39 -4.73
C ILE A 58 -10.27 -17.10 -3.53
N LEU A 59 -9.07 -17.67 -3.69
CA LEU A 59 -8.32 -18.28 -2.59
C LEU A 59 -7.98 -17.29 -1.48
N GLY A 60 -7.88 -15.99 -1.80
CA GLY A 60 -7.67 -14.95 -0.80
C GLY A 60 -8.80 -14.79 0.22
N LYS A 61 -10.01 -15.29 -0.11
CA LYS A 61 -11.18 -15.34 0.79
C LYS A 61 -11.37 -16.71 1.46
N SER A 62 -10.58 -17.71 1.07
CA SER A 62 -10.66 -19.08 1.58
C SER A 62 -9.78 -19.26 2.83
N PRO A 63 -10.06 -20.25 3.71
CA PRO A 63 -9.19 -20.63 4.82
C PRO A 63 -7.75 -20.96 4.37
N LEU A 64 -7.58 -21.46 3.14
CA LEU A 64 -6.26 -21.72 2.55
C LEU A 64 -5.47 -20.44 2.22
N GLY A 65 -6.12 -19.27 2.31
CA GLY A 65 -5.56 -17.97 1.98
C GLY A 65 -4.67 -17.33 3.06
N GLU A 66 -4.55 -17.93 4.24
CA GLU A 66 -3.73 -17.40 5.34
C GLU A 66 -2.25 -17.38 4.96
N ASN A 67 -1.76 -18.44 4.32
CA ASN A 67 -0.38 -18.51 3.83
C ASN A 67 -0.30 -17.97 2.40
N THR A 68 0.30 -16.77 2.26
CA THR A 68 0.45 -16.13 0.94
C THR A 68 1.26 -16.97 -0.06
N GLY A 69 2.21 -17.78 0.41
CA GLY A 69 3.01 -18.65 -0.44
C GLY A 69 2.20 -19.82 -1.00
N VAL A 70 1.44 -20.51 -0.14
CA VAL A 70 0.54 -21.60 -0.53
C VAL A 70 -0.49 -21.10 -1.54
N ARG A 71 -1.13 -19.95 -1.25
CA ARG A 71 -2.08 -19.33 -2.18
C ARG A 71 -1.50 -19.10 -3.56
N TRP A 72 -0.25 -18.65 -3.64
CA TRP A 72 0.48 -18.40 -4.88
C TRP A 72 0.73 -19.69 -5.67
N ILE A 73 1.22 -20.73 -5.00
CA ILE A 73 1.55 -22.02 -5.62
C ILE A 73 0.27 -22.66 -6.15
N VAL A 74 -0.79 -22.72 -5.33
CA VAL A 74 -2.08 -23.32 -5.72
C VAL A 74 -2.70 -22.57 -6.89
N SER A 75 -2.71 -21.23 -6.89
CA SER A 75 -3.25 -20.47 -8.02
C SER A 75 -2.45 -20.68 -9.30
N LEU A 76 -1.13 -20.84 -9.20
CA LEU A 76 -0.25 -21.10 -10.34
C LEU A 76 -0.49 -22.49 -10.93
N CYS A 77 -0.56 -23.52 -10.09
CA CYS A 77 -0.86 -24.88 -10.55
C CYS A 77 -2.26 -24.95 -11.18
N ALA A 78 -3.27 -24.38 -10.53
CA ALA A 78 -4.64 -24.41 -11.04
C ALA A 78 -4.79 -23.65 -12.36
N SER A 79 -4.17 -22.48 -12.53
CA SER A 79 -4.21 -21.75 -13.80
C SER A 79 -3.43 -22.46 -14.90
N ALA A 80 -2.31 -23.13 -14.59
CA ALA A 80 -1.56 -23.92 -15.55
C ALA A 80 -2.38 -25.12 -16.05
N PHE A 81 -3.04 -25.86 -15.15
CA PHE A 81 -3.94 -26.95 -15.53
C PHE A 81 -5.16 -26.47 -16.32
N ALA A 82 -5.74 -25.33 -15.96
CA ALA A 82 -6.85 -24.74 -16.71
C ALA A 82 -6.44 -24.40 -18.15
N ILE A 83 -5.27 -23.75 -18.33
CA ILE A 83 -4.77 -23.41 -19.65
C ILE A 83 -4.40 -24.65 -20.46
N TRP A 84 -3.77 -25.64 -19.83
CA TRP A 84 -3.51 -26.94 -20.48
C TRP A 84 -4.82 -27.58 -20.95
N GLY A 85 -5.87 -27.62 -20.13
CA GLY A 85 -7.18 -28.14 -20.52
C GLY A 85 -7.81 -27.39 -21.70
N ILE A 86 -7.73 -26.06 -21.70
CA ILE A 86 -8.19 -25.21 -22.80
C ILE A 86 -7.42 -25.54 -24.09
N ILE A 87 -6.10 -25.61 -24.02
CA ILE A 87 -5.25 -25.97 -25.16
C ILE A 87 -5.59 -27.37 -25.69
N SER A 88 -5.69 -28.36 -24.80
CA SER A 88 -5.98 -29.76 -25.17
C SER A 88 -7.37 -29.95 -25.78
N SER A 89 -8.33 -29.08 -25.47
CA SER A 89 -9.64 -29.08 -26.12
C SER A 89 -9.64 -28.54 -27.56
N GLY A 90 -8.50 -28.02 -28.05
CA GLY A 90 -8.43 -27.35 -29.35
C GLY A 90 -9.12 -25.99 -29.37
N PHE A 91 -9.41 -25.40 -28.20
CA PHE A 91 -10.06 -24.10 -28.12
C PHE A 91 -9.07 -22.98 -28.47
N SER A 92 -9.35 -22.25 -29.55
CA SER A 92 -8.60 -21.06 -29.95
C SER A 92 -9.28 -19.80 -29.41
N PHE A 93 -8.64 -19.14 -28.44
CA PHE A 93 -9.14 -17.86 -27.91
C PHE A 93 -9.15 -16.76 -28.99
N GLU A 94 -8.23 -16.83 -29.94
CA GLU A 94 -8.18 -15.94 -31.10
C GLU A 94 -9.43 -16.08 -31.97
N GLU A 95 -9.84 -17.32 -32.30
CA GLU A 95 -11.09 -17.56 -33.05
C GLU A 95 -12.32 -17.09 -32.28
N PHE A 96 -12.33 -17.22 -30.96
CA PHE A 96 -13.42 -16.72 -30.13
C PHE A 96 -13.54 -15.19 -30.22
N LEU A 97 -12.42 -14.46 -30.18
CA LEU A 97 -12.42 -13.00 -30.36
C LEU A 97 -12.84 -12.59 -31.77
N PHE A 98 -12.42 -13.34 -32.80
CA PHE A 98 -12.89 -13.10 -34.18
C PHE A 98 -14.40 -13.32 -34.32
N LYS A 99 -14.96 -14.35 -33.67
CA LYS A 99 -16.41 -14.57 -33.62
C LYS A 99 -17.17 -13.44 -32.92
N LEU A 100 -16.52 -12.71 -32.01
CA LEU A 100 -17.06 -11.49 -31.40
C LEU A 100 -16.89 -10.23 -32.27
N GLY A 101 -16.32 -10.36 -33.48
CA GLY A 101 -16.12 -9.26 -34.42
C GLY A 101 -14.86 -8.43 -34.17
N ILE A 102 -13.94 -8.87 -33.32
CA ILE A 102 -12.67 -8.18 -33.09
C ILE A 102 -11.72 -8.56 -34.21
N THR A 103 -11.41 -7.65 -35.13
CA THR A 103 -10.47 -7.95 -36.23
C THR A 103 -9.02 -8.05 -35.76
N ASN A 104 -8.17 -8.69 -36.57
CA ASN A 104 -6.73 -8.80 -36.32
C ASN A 104 -6.04 -7.46 -36.05
N ASP A 105 -6.46 -6.41 -36.77
CA ASP A 105 -5.87 -5.07 -36.62
C ASP A 105 -6.26 -4.40 -35.29
N LEU A 106 -7.44 -4.73 -34.75
CA LEU A 106 -7.93 -4.18 -33.48
C LEU A 106 -7.33 -4.91 -32.26
N LEU A 107 -6.85 -6.13 -32.45
CA LEU A 107 -6.43 -6.99 -31.34
C LEU A 107 -5.19 -6.44 -30.58
N PRO A 108 -4.11 -5.97 -31.24
CA PRO A 108 -3.01 -5.29 -30.56
C PRO A 108 -3.45 -4.04 -29.79
N ILE A 109 -4.42 -3.28 -30.32
CA ILE A 109 -4.95 -2.07 -29.68
C ILE A 109 -5.66 -2.44 -28.38
N ILE A 110 -6.53 -3.45 -28.41
CA ILE A 110 -7.24 -3.93 -27.22
C ILE A 110 -6.26 -4.46 -26.18
N LEU A 111 -5.25 -5.22 -26.60
CA LEU A 111 -4.19 -5.72 -25.71
C LEU A 111 -3.47 -4.58 -25.00
N TRP A 112 -3.05 -3.54 -25.74
CA TRP A 112 -2.42 -2.36 -25.15
C TRP A 112 -3.35 -1.62 -24.19
N MET A 113 -4.63 -1.46 -24.52
CA MET A 113 -5.60 -0.84 -23.60
C MET A 113 -5.72 -1.62 -22.28
N VAL A 114 -5.81 -2.96 -22.34
CA VAL A 114 -5.88 -3.80 -21.14
C VAL A 114 -4.63 -3.63 -20.28
N VAL A 115 -3.44 -3.62 -20.88
CA VAL A 115 -2.17 -3.40 -20.17
C VAL A 115 -2.15 -2.01 -19.50
N ILE A 116 -2.59 -0.96 -20.19
CA ILE A 116 -2.67 0.39 -19.65
C ILE A 116 -3.64 0.46 -18.47
N ILE A 117 -4.82 -0.15 -18.58
CA ILE A 117 -5.82 -0.19 -17.49
C ILE A 117 -5.23 -0.90 -16.26
N ILE A 118 -4.58 -2.05 -16.43
CA ILE A 118 -3.91 -2.77 -15.34
C ILE A 118 -2.82 -1.90 -14.70
N ALA A 119 -2.01 -1.22 -15.50
CA ALA A 119 -0.97 -0.32 -15.02
C ALA A 119 -1.54 0.85 -14.20
N ILE A 120 -2.66 1.44 -14.62
CA ILE A 120 -3.37 2.51 -13.89
C ILE A 120 -3.88 1.98 -12.54
N ILE A 121 -4.57 0.84 -12.53
CA ILE A 121 -5.11 0.24 -11.31
C ILE A 121 -3.98 -0.06 -10.30
N LEU A 122 -2.87 -0.63 -10.78
CA LEU A 122 -1.69 -0.91 -9.96
C LEU A 122 -1.06 0.38 -9.43
N THR A 123 -0.97 1.43 -10.25
CA THR A 123 -0.45 2.74 -9.88
C THR A 123 -1.25 3.36 -8.74
N ILE A 124 -2.58 3.33 -8.81
CA ILE A 124 -3.48 3.86 -7.77
C ILE A 124 -3.33 3.05 -6.47
N LYS A 125 -3.34 1.71 -6.57
CA LYS A 125 -3.35 0.83 -5.39
C LYS A 125 -2.01 0.76 -4.66
N VAL A 126 -0.91 0.73 -5.39
CA VAL A 126 0.45 0.57 -4.84
C VAL A 126 1.11 1.93 -4.57
N GLY A 127 0.62 2.97 -5.25
CA GLY A 127 1.16 4.32 -5.27
C GLY A 127 2.21 4.48 -6.37
N PHE A 128 2.10 5.55 -7.15
CA PHE A 128 2.93 5.83 -8.33
C PHE A 128 4.42 5.58 -8.11
N ARG A 129 4.98 6.06 -7.00
CA ARG A 129 6.40 5.89 -6.70
C ARG A 129 6.82 4.44 -6.46
N ASN A 130 5.98 3.66 -5.76
CA ASN A 130 6.27 2.24 -5.52
C ASN A 130 6.10 1.45 -6.82
N PHE A 131 5.07 1.78 -7.61
CA PHE A 131 4.87 1.24 -8.96
C PHE A 131 6.11 1.49 -9.84
N LEU A 132 6.60 2.73 -9.90
CA LEU A 132 7.81 3.09 -10.66
C LEU A 132 9.04 2.28 -10.23
N SER A 133 9.25 2.13 -8.91
CA SER A 133 10.35 1.31 -8.36
C SER A 133 10.21 -0.17 -8.73
N ILE A 134 8.99 -0.70 -8.78
CA ILE A 134 8.70 -2.06 -9.21
C ILE A 134 8.99 -2.23 -10.71
N VAL A 135 8.47 -1.32 -11.54
CA VAL A 135 8.62 -1.38 -12.99
C VAL A 135 10.10 -1.28 -13.39
N PHE A 136 10.84 -0.31 -12.85
CA PHE A 136 12.28 -0.22 -13.10
C PHE A 136 13.06 -1.41 -12.54
N GLY A 137 12.64 -1.94 -11.39
CA GLY A 137 13.25 -3.15 -10.84
C GLY A 137 13.07 -4.34 -11.76
N LEU A 138 11.84 -4.57 -12.24
CA LEU A 138 11.51 -5.67 -13.15
C LEU A 138 12.22 -5.53 -14.50
N LEU A 139 12.13 -4.35 -15.13
CA LEU A 139 12.82 -4.07 -16.40
C LEU A 139 14.33 -4.25 -16.26
N GLY A 140 14.93 -3.73 -15.18
CA GLY A 140 16.36 -3.88 -14.91
C GLY A 140 16.76 -5.34 -14.76
N THR A 141 16.02 -6.12 -13.95
CA THR A 141 16.29 -7.55 -13.78
C THR A 141 16.06 -8.36 -15.05
N ALA A 142 15.03 -8.02 -15.83
CA ALA A 142 14.72 -8.69 -17.08
C ALA A 142 15.81 -8.44 -18.13
N LEU A 143 16.27 -7.18 -18.29
CA LEU A 143 17.36 -6.85 -19.20
C LEU A 143 18.66 -7.55 -18.82
N ILE A 144 19.02 -7.58 -17.53
CA ILE A 144 20.21 -8.31 -17.06
C ILE A 144 20.07 -9.80 -17.39
N ALA A 145 18.92 -10.41 -17.10
CA ALA A 145 18.69 -11.82 -17.41
C ALA A 145 18.78 -12.10 -18.92
N LEU A 146 18.09 -11.31 -19.75
CA LEU A 146 18.10 -11.47 -21.21
C LEU A 146 19.49 -11.26 -21.81
N SER A 147 20.29 -10.32 -21.27
CA SER A 147 21.70 -10.15 -21.66
C SER A 147 22.56 -11.35 -21.29
N LEU A 148 22.37 -11.94 -20.11
CA LEU A 148 23.12 -13.13 -19.66
C LEU A 148 22.77 -14.39 -20.47
N PHE A 149 21.57 -14.47 -21.04
CA PHE A 149 21.13 -15.56 -21.90
C PHE A 149 21.34 -15.28 -23.40
N GLU A 150 22.14 -14.28 -23.74
CA GLU A 150 22.52 -13.94 -25.13
C GLU A 150 21.32 -13.62 -26.05
N VAL A 151 20.18 -13.23 -25.48
CA VAL A 151 18.98 -12.87 -26.26
C VAL A 151 19.13 -11.50 -26.91
N ILE A 152 19.91 -10.62 -26.29
CA ILE A 152 20.17 -9.26 -26.77
C ILE A 152 21.47 -9.27 -27.55
N TYR A 153 21.43 -8.74 -28.78
CA TYR A 153 22.58 -8.66 -29.69
C TYR A 153 23.79 -7.98 -29.01
N GLU A 154 23.58 -6.80 -28.40
CA GLU A 154 24.60 -6.10 -27.61
C GLU A 154 24.49 -6.47 -26.11
N GLN A 155 25.06 -7.61 -25.73
CA GLN A 155 25.01 -8.12 -24.35
C GLN A 155 25.47 -7.08 -23.33
N ALA A 156 26.59 -6.39 -23.60
CA ALA A 156 27.17 -5.38 -22.74
C ALA A 156 26.24 -4.17 -22.54
N ALA A 157 25.60 -3.69 -23.62
CA ALA A 157 24.67 -2.57 -23.54
C ALA A 157 23.43 -2.93 -22.69
N GLY A 158 22.84 -4.11 -22.92
CA GLY A 158 21.68 -4.55 -22.13
C GLY A 158 22.00 -4.72 -20.65
N LEU A 159 23.20 -5.21 -20.31
CA LEU A 159 23.67 -5.37 -18.93
C LEU A 159 23.84 -4.00 -18.25
N VAL A 160 24.50 -3.04 -18.92
CA VAL A 160 24.70 -1.67 -18.41
C VAL A 160 23.37 -0.96 -18.18
N ILE A 161 22.46 -0.98 -19.17
CA ILE A 161 21.13 -0.37 -19.05
C ILE A 161 20.33 -1.04 -17.92
N GLY A 162 20.39 -2.37 -17.83
CA GLY A 162 19.74 -3.13 -16.77
C GLY A 162 20.21 -2.73 -15.37
N ILE A 163 21.52 -2.57 -15.17
CA ILE A 163 22.10 -2.09 -13.91
C ILE A 163 21.62 -0.66 -13.59
N ILE A 164 21.59 0.24 -14.57
CA ILE A 164 21.12 1.62 -14.39
C ILE A 164 19.67 1.63 -13.87
N PHE A 165 18.77 0.84 -14.48
CA PHE A 165 17.40 0.72 -14.00
C PHE A 165 17.30 0.14 -12.60
N LEU A 166 18.12 -0.85 -12.27
CA LEU A 166 18.15 -1.45 -10.94
C LEU A 166 18.60 -0.43 -9.87
N ILE A 167 19.63 0.37 -10.17
CA ILE A 167 20.08 1.47 -9.30
C ILE A 167 18.97 2.52 -9.13
N LEU A 168 18.30 2.93 -10.22
CA LEU A 168 17.16 3.85 -10.15
C LEU A 168 16.04 3.30 -9.26
N ALA A 169 15.69 2.03 -9.42
CA ALA A 169 14.70 1.35 -8.59
C ALA A 169 15.07 1.39 -7.09
N LEU A 170 16.35 1.18 -6.75
CA LEU A 170 16.86 1.24 -5.39
C LEU A 170 16.86 2.67 -4.83
N ILE A 171 17.25 3.68 -5.60
CA ILE A 171 17.24 5.09 -5.20
C ILE A 171 15.82 5.54 -4.88
N ILE A 172 14.87 5.21 -5.76
CA ILE A 172 13.44 5.53 -5.57
C ILE A 172 12.93 4.87 -4.29
N ARG A 173 13.35 3.64 -3.98
CA ARG A 173 12.94 2.92 -2.77
C ARG A 173 13.54 3.49 -1.49
N LYS A 174 14.82 3.89 -1.52
CA LYS A 174 15.59 4.29 -0.32
C LYS A 174 15.05 5.55 0.38
N ARG A 175 14.49 6.54 -0.34
CA ARG A 175 13.98 7.76 0.34
C ARG A 175 12.73 7.54 1.21
N ARG A 176 12.18 6.33 1.30
CA ARG A 176 11.05 5.99 2.20
C ARG A 176 11.50 5.74 3.65
N SER A 177 12.73 5.29 3.86
CA SER A 177 13.17 4.82 5.18
C SER A 177 13.54 5.94 6.15
N LYS A 178 13.91 7.14 5.68
CA LYS A 178 14.41 8.19 6.57
C LYS A 178 13.30 8.99 7.30
N ASN A 179 12.04 8.91 6.87
CA ASN A 179 10.97 9.76 7.42
C ASN A 179 9.91 9.07 8.29
N LYS A 180 9.95 7.74 8.43
CA LYS A 180 9.05 6.98 9.31
C LYS A 180 9.79 6.20 10.39
N LEU A 181 10.64 6.88 11.17
CA LEU A 181 10.83 6.42 12.56
C LEU A 181 9.47 6.60 13.25
N PRO A 182 8.91 5.56 13.93
CA PRO A 182 7.67 5.72 14.67
C PRO A 182 7.80 6.93 15.59
N PHE A 183 6.72 7.69 15.76
CA PHE A 183 6.74 8.95 16.53
C PHE A 183 7.45 8.79 17.89
N GLN A 184 7.28 7.62 18.53
CA GLN A 184 7.98 7.23 19.76
C GLN A 184 9.50 7.28 19.63
N GLU A 185 10.10 6.78 18.55
CA GLU A 185 11.56 6.72 18.39
C GLU A 185 12.16 8.11 18.07
N LYS A 186 11.42 8.95 17.33
CA LYS A 186 11.79 10.37 17.16
C LYS A 186 11.70 11.13 18.48
N PHE A 187 10.70 10.83 19.30
CA PHE A 187 10.51 11.44 20.62
C PHE A 187 11.63 11.00 21.60
N TYR A 188 11.93 9.70 21.64
CA TYR A 188 13.02 9.14 22.43
C TYR A 188 14.39 9.68 22.03
N LYS A 189 14.73 9.72 20.74
CA LYS A 189 15.99 10.32 20.28
C LYS A 189 16.09 11.81 20.59
N LYS A 190 14.97 12.53 20.58
CA LYS A 190 14.92 13.95 20.93
C LYS A 190 15.08 14.19 22.43
N MET A 191 14.56 13.30 23.27
CA MET A 191 14.77 13.33 24.73
C MET A 191 16.21 12.95 25.09
N LEU A 192 16.78 11.91 24.48
CA LEU A 192 18.17 11.50 24.69
C LEU A 192 19.17 12.59 24.27
N LYS A 193 18.92 13.30 23.16
CA LYS A 193 19.79 14.40 22.71
C LYS A 193 19.76 15.64 23.60
N LYS A 194 18.75 15.81 24.45
CA LYS A 194 18.61 17.00 25.30
C LYS A 194 19.38 16.93 26.61
N GLY A 195 20.00 15.79 26.93
CA GLY A 195 20.82 15.65 28.14
C GLY A 195 20.07 15.91 29.44
N GLU A 196 18.73 15.96 29.43
CA GLU A 196 17.94 16.08 30.65
C GLU A 196 18.03 14.73 31.39
N PRO A 197 18.69 14.66 32.57
CA PRO A 197 18.66 13.46 33.37
C PRO A 197 17.21 13.25 33.80
N THR A 198 16.54 12.31 33.15
CA THR A 198 15.23 11.89 33.59
C THR A 198 15.45 11.14 34.90
N GLN A 199 15.25 11.82 36.02
CA GLN A 199 14.91 11.19 37.31
C GLN A 199 13.66 10.29 37.20
N TYR A 200 12.99 10.31 36.03
CA TYR A 200 11.89 9.43 35.62
C TYR A 200 12.31 8.24 34.74
N ALA A 201 13.61 7.93 34.59
CA ALA A 201 14.06 6.61 34.16
C ALA A 201 13.89 5.59 35.30
N LYS A 202 12.72 5.62 35.98
CA LYS A 202 12.26 4.54 36.83
C LYS A 202 12.20 3.33 35.91
N ARG A 203 12.98 2.27 36.19
CA ARG A 203 13.06 1.04 35.38
C ARG A 203 11.67 0.70 34.84
N VAL A 204 11.42 1.02 33.57
CA VAL A 204 10.18 0.62 32.92
C VAL A 204 10.35 -0.87 32.76
N ASP A 205 9.62 -1.63 33.57
CA ASP A 205 9.61 -3.07 33.43
C ASP A 205 9.06 -3.38 32.03
N TYR A 206 9.92 -3.91 31.16
CA TYR A 206 9.56 -4.28 29.79
C TYR A 206 8.88 -5.65 29.72
N SER A 207 8.43 -6.19 30.87
CA SER A 207 7.62 -7.39 30.88
C SER A 207 6.41 -7.23 29.93
N PRO A 208 6.06 -8.25 29.13
CA PRO A 208 4.93 -8.17 28.21
C PRO A 208 3.63 -7.72 28.89
N GLN A 209 3.43 -8.11 30.16
CA GLN A 209 2.29 -7.72 30.99
C GLN A 209 2.28 -6.21 31.32
N ALA A 210 3.44 -5.61 31.60
CA ALA A 210 3.54 -4.17 31.83
C ALA A 210 3.25 -3.36 30.55
N ILE A 211 3.74 -3.83 29.40
CA ILE A 211 3.44 -3.23 28.09
C ILE A 211 1.94 -3.26 27.79
N GLU A 212 1.26 -4.37 28.11
CA GLU A 212 -0.18 -4.51 27.90
C GLU A 212 -1.00 -3.60 28.83
N LYS A 213 -0.63 -3.52 30.12
CA LYS A 213 -1.24 -2.57 31.07
C LYS A 213 -1.06 -1.13 30.61
N GLU A 214 0.12 -0.76 30.11
CA GLU A 214 0.38 0.59 29.60
C GLU A 214 -0.45 0.90 28.35
N LYS A 215 -0.61 -0.06 27.43
CA LYS A 215 -1.51 0.08 26.27
C LYS A 215 -2.95 0.34 26.70
N ILE A 216 -3.45 -0.38 27.71
CA ILE A 216 -4.81 -0.20 28.23
C ILE A 216 -4.96 1.20 28.86
N VAL A 217 -3.99 1.63 29.67
CA VAL A 217 -3.99 2.98 30.27
C VAL A 217 -3.95 4.06 29.19
N TYR A 218 -3.13 3.88 28.16
CA TYR A 218 -3.06 4.80 27.02
C TYR A 218 -4.40 4.87 26.27
N GLN A 219 -5.04 3.73 26.00
CA GLN A 219 -6.36 3.70 25.37
C GLN A 219 -7.43 4.39 26.23
N LYS A 220 -7.42 4.18 27.55
CA LYS A 220 -8.32 4.87 28.48
C LYS A 220 -8.10 6.39 28.45
N ARG A 221 -6.86 6.85 28.42
CA ARG A 221 -6.52 8.28 28.28
C ARG A 221 -6.99 8.85 26.94
N GLN A 222 -6.83 8.13 25.84
CA GLN A 222 -7.31 8.58 24.52
C GLN A 222 -8.84 8.73 24.50
N ARG A 223 -9.58 7.78 25.09
CA ARG A 223 -11.04 7.87 25.22
C ARG A 223 -11.47 9.06 26.09
N SER A 224 -10.82 9.27 27.23
CA SER A 224 -11.16 10.42 28.09
C SER A 224 -10.89 11.76 27.41
N ILE A 225 -9.80 11.87 26.63
CA ILE A 225 -9.52 13.09 25.84
C ILE A 225 -10.59 13.31 24.78
N TYR A 226 -11.04 12.24 24.12
CA TYR A 226 -12.09 12.31 23.12
C TYR A 226 -13.41 12.80 23.72
N ASP A 227 -13.82 12.26 24.87
CA ASP A 227 -15.05 12.66 25.56
C ASP A 227 -14.99 14.12 26.01
N LEU A 228 -13.84 14.57 26.54
CA LEU A 228 -13.63 15.97 26.88
C LEU A 228 -13.76 16.88 25.66
N LYS A 229 -13.23 16.47 24.49
CA LYS A 229 -13.39 17.23 23.24
C LYS A 229 -14.85 17.34 22.81
N GLN A 230 -15.61 16.24 22.86
CA GLN A 230 -17.03 16.28 22.52
C GLN A 230 -17.82 17.22 23.44
N LYS A 231 -17.56 17.16 24.76
CA LYS A 231 -18.18 18.09 25.72
C LYS A 231 -17.82 19.54 25.42
N TYR A 232 -16.55 19.83 25.12
CA TYR A 232 -16.12 21.18 24.75
C TYR A 232 -16.86 21.72 23.53
N VAL A 233 -17.05 20.90 22.49
CA VAL A 233 -17.82 21.26 21.29
C VAL A 233 -19.29 21.53 21.63
N ALA A 234 -19.91 20.66 22.44
CA ALA A 234 -21.29 20.85 22.87
C ALA A 234 -21.49 22.18 23.62
N TYR A 235 -20.59 22.51 24.55
CA TYR A 235 -20.60 23.79 25.24
C TYR A 235 -20.34 24.98 24.31
N GLY A 236 -19.41 24.85 23.35
CA GLY A 236 -19.18 25.88 22.33
C GLY A 236 -20.42 26.17 21.48
N ASN A 237 -21.16 25.14 21.08
CA ASN A 237 -22.42 25.29 20.34
C ASN A 237 -23.50 25.95 21.20
N ARG A 238 -23.63 25.54 22.47
CA ARG A 238 -24.58 26.15 23.41
C ARG A 238 -24.25 27.62 23.67
N PHE A 239 -22.96 27.96 23.82
CA PHE A 239 -22.51 29.34 23.98
C PHE A 239 -22.98 30.22 22.83
N ASN A 240 -22.80 29.77 21.58
CA ASN A 240 -23.23 30.53 20.40
C ASN A 240 -24.74 30.82 20.42
N GLN A 241 -25.56 29.91 20.95
CA GLN A 241 -27.02 30.07 21.05
C GLN A 241 -27.43 31.07 22.13
N VAL A 242 -26.79 31.04 23.31
CA VAL A 242 -27.25 31.80 24.48
C VAL A 242 -26.47 33.09 24.73
N SER A 243 -25.33 33.29 24.07
CA SER A 243 -24.41 34.42 24.32
C SER A 243 -25.06 35.81 24.21
N ARG A 244 -26.10 35.95 23.39
CA ARG A 244 -26.83 37.21 23.17
C ARG A 244 -28.04 37.38 24.09
N SER A 245 -28.70 36.28 24.46
CA SER A 245 -29.97 36.31 25.19
C SER A 245 -29.80 36.16 26.70
N ASN A 246 -28.76 35.47 27.16
CA ASN A 246 -28.56 35.18 28.58
C ASN A 246 -27.07 35.27 28.98
N PRO A 247 -26.59 36.46 29.40
CA PRO A 247 -25.17 36.68 29.69
C PRO A 247 -24.67 35.89 30.91
N ASN A 248 -25.55 35.62 31.88
CA ASN A 248 -25.19 34.82 33.05
C ASN A 248 -24.96 33.35 32.68
N GLU A 249 -25.81 32.78 31.83
CA GLU A 249 -25.61 31.42 31.30
C GLU A 249 -24.36 31.33 30.43
N ALA A 250 -24.11 32.35 29.59
CA ALA A 250 -22.91 32.43 28.77
C ALA A 250 -21.61 32.39 29.61
N ARG A 251 -21.56 33.14 30.72
CA ARG A 251 -20.42 33.10 31.67
C ARG A 251 -20.20 31.71 32.27
N ARG A 252 -21.28 31.03 32.69
CA ARG A 252 -21.20 29.66 33.25
C ARG A 252 -20.68 28.65 32.21
N ILE A 253 -21.10 28.78 30.96
CA ILE A 253 -20.61 27.94 29.87
C ILE A 253 -19.12 28.14 29.63
N LEU A 254 -18.64 29.40 29.60
CA LEU A 254 -17.21 29.68 29.45
C LEU A 254 -16.38 29.14 30.61
N GLN A 255 -16.89 29.18 31.84
CA GLN A 255 -16.25 28.55 33.00
C GLN A 255 -16.15 27.02 32.82
N ALA A 256 -17.23 26.37 32.38
CA ALA A 256 -17.23 24.93 32.11
C ALA A 256 -16.21 24.55 31.02
N MET A 257 -16.10 25.35 29.95
CA MET A 257 -15.12 25.15 28.89
C MET A 257 -13.68 25.27 29.41
N ASP A 258 -13.38 26.24 30.27
CA ASP A 258 -12.06 26.38 30.93
C ASP A 258 -11.73 25.16 31.79
N VAL A 259 -12.70 24.65 32.54
CA VAL A 259 -12.54 23.44 33.37
C VAL A 259 -12.20 22.23 32.49
N ILE A 260 -12.85 22.08 31.32
CA ILE A 260 -12.57 21.01 30.36
C ILE A 260 -11.14 21.11 29.79
N VAL A 261 -10.71 22.30 29.39
CA VAL A 261 -9.33 22.53 28.90
C VAL A 261 -8.30 22.22 29.98
N ASN A 262 -8.56 22.62 31.22
CA ASN A 262 -7.67 22.31 32.35
C ASN A 262 -7.62 20.81 32.67
N MET A 263 -8.75 20.08 32.55
CA MET A 263 -8.76 18.61 32.67
C MET A 263 -7.92 17.95 31.58
N ALA A 264 -8.02 18.40 30.33
CA ALA A 264 -7.18 17.90 29.24
C ALA A 264 -5.69 18.22 29.47
N ARG A 265 -5.38 19.41 30.01
CA ARG A 265 -4.01 19.81 30.37
C ARG A 265 -3.42 18.93 31.47
N LYS A 266 -4.20 18.59 32.50
CA LYS A 266 -3.79 17.63 33.55
C LYS A 266 -3.51 16.23 32.99
N GLN A 267 -4.09 15.87 31.86
CA GLN A 267 -3.81 14.62 31.14
C GLN A 267 -2.59 14.72 30.19
N GLY A 268 -1.88 15.85 30.18
CA GLY A 268 -0.67 16.07 29.38
C GLY A 268 -0.94 16.58 27.97
N VAL A 269 -2.17 16.96 27.63
CA VAL A 269 -2.50 17.52 26.31
C VAL A 269 -2.27 19.02 26.32
N LYS A 270 -1.50 19.54 25.35
CA LYS A 270 -1.35 21.00 25.20
C LYS A 270 -2.67 21.58 24.68
N GLU A 271 -3.05 22.74 25.18
CA GLU A 271 -4.30 23.42 24.80
C GLU A 271 -4.43 23.60 23.29
N LYS A 272 -3.37 24.04 22.61
CA LYS A 272 -3.35 24.15 21.16
C LYS A 272 -3.65 22.83 20.44
N ASP A 273 -3.15 21.70 20.95
CA ASP A 273 -3.35 20.37 20.36
C ASP A 273 -4.73 19.80 20.71
N PHE A 274 -5.28 20.23 21.86
CA PHE A 274 -6.65 19.94 22.26
C PHE A 274 -7.64 20.64 21.34
N LEU A 275 -7.43 21.93 21.08
CA LEU A 275 -8.27 22.79 20.24
C LEU A 275 -8.03 22.58 18.73
N SER A 276 -6.83 22.18 18.32
CA SER A 276 -6.53 21.88 16.92
C SER A 276 -7.00 20.46 16.57
N ASN A 277 -8.12 20.32 15.88
CA ASN A 277 -8.43 19.06 15.22
C ASN A 277 -9.32 19.27 14.00
N ARG A 278 -9.12 18.47 12.93
CA ARG A 278 -9.89 18.55 11.67
C ARG A 278 -11.41 18.42 11.83
N TYR A 279 -11.87 17.83 12.94
CA TYR A 279 -13.28 17.54 13.21
C TYR A 279 -13.95 18.53 14.17
N VAL A 280 -13.17 19.46 14.71
CA VAL A 280 -13.60 20.47 15.68
C VAL A 280 -13.29 21.80 15.00
N MET A 281 -14.28 22.36 14.26
CA MET A 281 -14.14 23.62 13.52
C MET A 281 -13.29 24.61 14.32
N ASN A 282 -12.05 24.91 13.91
CA ASN A 282 -11.04 25.73 14.62
C ASN A 282 -11.63 26.56 15.78
N TYR A 283 -11.86 25.93 16.93
CA TYR A 283 -12.53 26.64 18.01
C TYR A 283 -11.48 27.55 18.62
N LYS A 284 -11.83 28.84 18.66
CA LYS A 284 -11.08 29.88 19.35
C LYS A 284 -10.83 29.45 20.79
N SER A 285 -9.69 29.85 21.34
CA SER A 285 -9.42 29.63 22.78
C SER A 285 -10.50 30.31 23.63
N VAL A 286 -10.77 29.81 24.84
CA VAL A 286 -11.75 30.44 25.76
C VAL A 286 -11.40 31.92 25.99
N LYS A 287 -10.10 32.24 26.06
CA LYS A 287 -9.58 33.60 26.17
C LYS A 287 -9.94 34.48 24.96
N GLU A 288 -9.88 33.92 23.76
CA GLU A 288 -10.23 34.63 22.53
C GLU A 288 -11.75 34.80 22.38
N ILE A 289 -12.54 33.83 22.84
CA ILE A 289 -14.00 33.96 22.90
C ILE A 289 -14.39 35.09 23.86
N ARG A 290 -13.84 35.12 25.08
CA ARG A 290 -14.04 36.20 26.06
C ARG A 290 -13.75 37.58 25.46
N ARG A 291 -12.58 37.71 24.83
CA ARG A 291 -12.14 38.97 24.17
C ARG A 291 -13.10 39.46 23.09
N ASN A 292 -13.63 38.55 22.26
CA ASN A 292 -14.51 38.92 21.15
C ASN A 292 -15.96 39.16 21.58
N SER A 293 -16.38 38.62 22.72
CA SER A 293 -17.77 38.65 23.19
C SER A 293 -18.01 39.62 24.35
N GLY A 294 -16.99 40.30 24.85
CA GLY A 294 -17.12 41.29 25.94
C GLY A 294 -17.33 40.67 27.33
N TYR A 295 -16.88 39.42 27.53
CA TYR A 295 -16.99 38.66 28.78
C TYR A 295 -15.65 38.51 29.51
#